data_AF-A0A9D8R8U9-F1
#
_entry.id   AF-A0A9D8R8U9-F1
#
_cell.length_a   1.000
_cell.length_b   1.000
_cell.length_c   1.000
_cell.angle_alpha   90.00
_cell.angle_beta   90.00
_cell.angle_gamma   90.00
#
_symmetry.space_group_name_H-M   'P 1'
#
loop_
_entity.id
_entity.type
_entity.pdbx_description
1 polymer ?
#
loop_
_entity_poly.entity_id
_entity_poly.type
_entity_poly.pdbx_seq_one_letter_code
_entity_poly.pdbx_strand_id
1 'polypeptide(L)'
;DETNRRRDKQQAYNKEHGIVPRQVGGNSRNTLAVGYSFDEEEGRMRKLAEDPVLDSMSAEQLKKAVDLARKNMEEAATALDFMRAAHFRDEMNQLKSRIRE
;
A
#
# COMPACT_ATOMS: atom_id res chain seq x y z
N ASP A 1 -23.07 -19.61 -23.37
CA ASP A 1 -22.92 -21.02 -22.99
C ASP A 1 -21.51 -21.54 -22.76
N GLU A 2 -20.45 -20.96 -23.35
CA GLU A 2 -19.07 -21.45 -23.14
C GLU A 2 -18.59 -21.37 -21.68
N THR A 3 -19.02 -20.35 -20.93
CA THR A 3 -18.69 -20.18 -19.50
C THR A 3 -19.24 -21.32 -18.65
N ASN A 4 -20.48 -21.75 -18.91
CA ASN A 4 -21.13 -22.84 -18.18
C ASN A 4 -20.45 -24.18 -18.51
N ARG A 5 -20.18 -24.43 -19.81
CA ARG A 5 -19.45 -25.62 -20.27
C ARG A 5 -18.08 -25.78 -19.59
N ARG A 6 -17.32 -24.68 -19.45
CA ARG A 6 -16.02 -24.70 -18.76
C ARG A 6 -16.17 -24.97 -17.26
N ARG A 7 -17.17 -24.37 -16.61
CA ARG A 7 -17.44 -24.55 -15.19
C ARG A 7 -17.83 -25.99 -14.88
N ASP A 8 -18.67 -26.61 -15.69
CA ASP A 8 -19.10 -28.01 -15.51
C ASP A 8 -17.91 -28.97 -15.62
N LYS A 9 -17.01 -28.74 -16.59
CA LYS A 9 -15.77 -29.51 -16.72
C LYS A 9 -14.86 -29.37 -15.50
N GLN A 10 -14.71 -28.16 -14.98
CA GLN A 10 -13.91 -27.90 -13.78
C GLN A 10 -14.51 -28.57 -12.53
N GLN A 11 -15.83 -28.52 -12.37
CA GLN A 11 -16.52 -29.17 -11.25
C GLN A 11 -16.41 -30.70 -11.32
N ALA A 12 -16.57 -31.28 -12.51
CA ALA A 12 -16.40 -32.73 -12.71
C ALA A 12 -14.97 -33.17 -12.36
N TYR A 13 -13.97 -32.45 -12.86
CA TYR A 13 -12.56 -32.72 -12.56
C TYR A 13 -12.26 -32.59 -11.06
N ASN A 14 -12.73 -31.52 -10.42
CA ASN A 14 -12.54 -31.28 -9.00
C ASN A 14 -13.20 -32.39 -8.14
N LYS A 15 -14.38 -32.86 -8.54
CA LYS A 15 -15.08 -33.96 -7.86
C LYS A 15 -14.35 -35.29 -8.00
N GLU A 16 -13.85 -35.59 -9.21
CA GLU A 16 -13.08 -36.81 -9.49
C GLU A 16 -11.76 -36.85 -8.69
N HIS A 17 -11.12 -35.69 -8.51
CA HIS A 17 -9.80 -35.57 -7.87
C HIS A 17 -9.87 -35.13 -6.40
N GLY A 18 -11.07 -34.94 -5.82
CA GLY A 18 -11.23 -34.46 -4.45
C GLY A 18 -10.67 -33.05 -4.20
N ILE A 19 -10.57 -32.22 -5.24
CA ILE A 19 -10.01 -30.86 -5.17
C ILE A 19 -11.08 -29.91 -4.62
N VAL A 20 -10.79 -29.30 -3.47
CA VAL A 20 -11.62 -28.22 -2.91
C VAL A 20 -11.13 -26.89 -3.48
N PRO A 21 -11.96 -26.13 -4.22
CA PRO A 21 -11.59 -24.80 -4.69
C PRO A 21 -11.25 -23.91 -3.50
N ARG A 22 -10.03 -23.36 -3.49
CA ARG A 22 -9.58 -22.38 -2.50
C ARG A 22 -9.14 -21.13 -3.23
N GLN A 23 -9.30 -19.98 -2.58
CA GLN A 23 -8.72 -18.74 -3.09
C GLN A 23 -7.19 -18.92 -3.15
N VAL A 24 -6.57 -18.52 -4.25
CA VAL A 24 -5.11 -18.49 -4.36
C VAL A 24 -4.63 -17.43 -3.37
N GLY A 25 -4.22 -17.88 -2.18
CA GLY A 25 -3.59 -17.02 -1.18
C GLY A 25 -2.21 -16.64 -1.68
N GLY A 26 -2.04 -15.38 -2.06
CA GLY A 26 -0.71 -14.82 -2.32
C GLY A 26 0.08 -14.84 -1.02
N ASN A 27 0.89 -15.87 -0.81
CA ASN A 27 1.87 -15.85 0.26
C ASN A 27 3.03 -14.95 -0.18
N SER A 28 2.80 -13.63 -0.20
CA SER A 28 3.84 -12.64 -0.43
C SER A 28 4.68 -12.53 0.85
N ARG A 29 5.44 -13.57 1.17
CA ARG A 29 6.56 -13.42 2.10
C ARG A 29 7.50 -12.39 1.49
N ASN A 30 7.54 -11.21 2.08
CA ASN A 30 8.42 -10.12 1.67
C ASN A 30 9.86 -10.51 2.02
N THR A 31 10.55 -11.20 1.10
CA THR A 31 11.94 -11.64 1.28
C THR A 31 12.93 -10.49 1.40
N LEU A 32 12.54 -9.27 1.03
CA LEU A 32 13.36 -8.06 1.14
C LEU A 32 13.37 -7.43 2.55
N ALA A 33 12.45 -7.82 3.44
CA ALA A 33 12.30 -7.20 4.76
C ALA A 33 13.21 -7.79 5.86
N VAL A 34 14.05 -8.79 5.57
CA VAL A 34 14.76 -9.58 6.60
C VAL A 34 15.96 -8.86 7.24
N GLY A 35 16.20 -7.57 6.97
CA GLY A 35 17.39 -6.89 7.52
C GLY A 35 17.33 -5.38 7.72
N TYR A 36 16.17 -4.74 7.56
CA TYR A 36 16.03 -3.30 7.81
C TYR A 36 15.45 -3.05 9.21
N SER A 37 16.25 -2.44 10.08
CA SER A 37 15.83 -1.92 11.38
C SER A 37 15.01 -0.65 11.19
N PHE A 38 13.73 -0.69 11.53
CA PHE A 38 12.75 0.40 11.39
C PHE A 38 12.81 1.46 12.52
N ASP A 39 13.67 1.27 13.52
CA ASP A 39 13.62 2.04 14.77
C ASP A 39 14.00 3.53 14.62
N GLU A 40 14.86 3.90 13.65
CA GLU A 40 15.26 5.30 13.47
C GLU A 40 14.24 6.14 12.68
N GLU A 41 13.45 5.54 11.80
CA GLU A 41 12.43 6.27 11.01
C GLU A 41 11.20 6.64 11.84
N GLU A 42 10.79 5.80 12.80
CA GLU A 42 9.62 6.05 13.64
C GLU A 42 9.79 7.32 14.49
N GLY A 43 11.01 7.58 14.97
CA GLY A 43 11.35 8.78 15.76
C GLY A 43 11.30 10.08 14.96
N ARG A 44 11.54 10.05 13.64
CA ARG A 44 11.37 11.24 12.77
C ARG A 44 9.92 11.45 12.37
N MET A 45 9.16 10.37 12.15
CA MET A 45 7.75 10.43 11.82
C MET A 45 6.90 11.10 12.91
N ARG A 46 7.21 10.84 14.19
CA ARG A 46 6.51 11.50 15.32
C ARG A 46 6.71 13.01 15.36
N LYS A 47 7.88 13.51 14.95
CA LYS A 47 8.19 14.95 14.96
C LYS A 47 7.48 15.74 13.86
N LEU A 48 7.24 15.11 12.70
CA LEU A 48 6.50 15.74 11.61
C LEU A 48 4.98 15.81 11.92
N ALA A 49 4.48 14.84 12.69
CA ALA A 49 3.08 14.79 13.13
C ALA A 49 2.72 15.80 14.25
N GLU A 50 3.67 16.60 14.74
CA GLU A 50 3.43 17.66 15.74
C GLU A 50 3.56 19.08 15.15
N ASP A 51 3.65 19.23 13.83
CA ASP A 51 3.86 20.54 13.19
C ASP A 51 2.54 21.36 13.17
N PRO A 52 2.45 22.50 13.91
CA PRO A 52 1.20 23.28 14.05
C PRO A 52 0.71 23.90 12.74
N VAL A 53 1.53 23.91 11.68
CA VAL A 53 1.14 24.38 10.35
C VAL A 53 0.16 23.42 9.68
N LEU A 54 0.33 22.11 9.89
CA LEU A 54 -0.53 21.09 9.29
C LEU A 54 -1.96 21.10 9.85
N ASP A 55 -2.12 21.52 11.10
CA ASP A 55 -3.43 21.67 11.76
C ASP A 55 -4.21 22.90 11.26
N SER A 56 -3.51 23.86 10.65
CA SER A 56 -4.09 25.09 10.10
C SER A 56 -4.46 24.99 8.62
N MET A 57 -4.10 23.89 7.94
CA MET A 57 -4.39 23.69 6.52
C MET A 57 -5.85 23.32 6.28
N SER A 58 -6.45 23.85 5.22
CA SER A 58 -7.79 23.46 4.81
C SER A 58 -7.81 22.05 4.21
N ALA A 59 -8.96 21.37 4.26
CA ALA A 59 -9.13 20.04 3.65
C ALA A 59 -8.77 19.99 2.15
N GLU A 60 -8.90 21.10 1.43
CA GLU A 60 -8.48 21.19 0.02
C GLU A 60 -6.96 21.27 -0.13
N GLN A 61 -6.28 21.99 0.76
CA GLN A 61 -4.82 22.08 0.77
C GLN A 61 -4.19 20.74 1.14
N LEU A 62 -4.77 20.02 2.12
CA LEU A 62 -4.35 18.68 2.49
C LEU A 62 -4.49 17.69 1.33
N LYS A 63 -5.60 17.74 0.58
CA LYS A 63 -5.78 16.90 -0.62
C LYS A 63 -4.70 17.18 -1.68
N LYS A 64 -4.40 18.46 -1.95
CA LYS A 64 -3.33 18.85 -2.87
C LYS A 64 -1.95 18.36 -2.40
N ALA A 65 -1.67 18.46 -1.11
CA ALA A 65 -0.43 17.96 -0.52
C ALA A 65 -0.29 16.44 -0.64
N VAL A 66 -1.37 15.69 -0.38
CA VAL A 66 -1.44 14.23 -0.59
C VAL A 66 -1.17 13.87 -2.06
N ASP A 67 -1.76 14.60 -3.00
CA ASP A 67 -1.55 14.38 -4.43
C ASP A 67 -0.11 14.65 -4.87
N LEU A 68 0.50 15.70 -4.31
CA LEU A 68 1.90 16.02 -4.55
C LEU A 68 2.84 14.94 -3.98
N ALA A 69 2.61 14.52 -2.73
CA ALA A 69 3.40 13.46 -2.09
C ALA A 69 3.30 12.13 -2.87
N ARG A 70 2.10 11.78 -3.37
CA ARG A 70 1.90 10.63 -4.24
C ARG A 70 2.73 10.74 -5.52
N LYS A 71 2.72 11.88 -6.19
CA LYS A 71 3.48 12.08 -7.43
C LYS A 71 4.99 11.96 -7.17
N ASN A 72 5.49 12.57 -6.11
CA ASN A 72 6.91 12.49 -5.73
C ASN A 72 7.33 11.05 -5.36
N MET A 73 6.45 10.29 -4.70
CA MET A 73 6.65 8.87 -4.43
C MET A 73 6.77 8.05 -5.72
N GLU A 74 5.89 8.27 -6.69
CA GLU A 74 5.92 7.59 -8.01
C GLU A 74 7.18 7.95 -8.80
N GLU A 75 7.58 9.23 -8.80
CA GLU A 75 8.83 9.69 -9.43
C GLU A 75 10.06 9.05 -8.76
N ALA A 76 10.13 9.01 -7.43
CA ALA A 76 11.22 8.35 -6.70
C ALA A 76 11.26 6.84 -6.96
N ALA A 77 10.09 6.18 -7.02
CA ALA A 77 9.99 4.75 -7.31
C ALA A 77 10.44 4.42 -8.73
N THR A 78 10.09 5.25 -9.72
CA THR A 78 10.58 5.06 -11.11
C THR A 78 12.08 5.31 -11.23
N ALA A 79 12.64 6.20 -10.41
CA ALA A 79 14.08 6.42 -10.29
C ALA A 79 14.82 5.34 -9.47
N LEU A 80 14.13 4.30 -8.99
CA LEU A 80 14.67 3.24 -8.12
C LEU A 80 15.21 3.74 -6.75
N ASP A 81 14.81 4.94 -6.32
CA ASP A 81 15.15 5.50 -5.00
C ASP A 81 14.07 5.12 -3.98
N PHE A 82 14.18 3.90 -3.46
CA PHE A 82 13.17 3.34 -2.54
C PHE A 82 13.16 4.01 -1.16
N MET A 83 14.29 4.58 -0.72
CA MET A 83 14.35 5.29 0.57
C MET A 83 13.52 6.57 0.51
N ARG A 84 13.69 7.37 -0.57
CA ARG A 84 12.86 8.57 -0.76
C ARG A 84 11.40 8.22 -1.02
N ALA A 85 11.12 7.17 -1.78
CA ALA A 85 9.75 6.71 -1.99
C ALA A 85 9.07 6.27 -0.67
N ALA A 86 9.80 5.58 0.21
CA ALA A 86 9.29 5.20 1.53
C ALA A 86 8.96 6.42 2.39
N HIS A 87 9.84 7.43 2.38
CA HIS A 87 9.58 8.69 3.08
C HIS A 87 8.30 9.38 2.58
N PHE A 88 8.13 9.54 1.26
CA PHE A 88 6.92 10.15 0.70
C PHE A 88 5.65 9.34 0.95
N ARG A 89 5.75 8.00 1.00
CA ARG A 89 4.62 7.13 1.37
C ARG A 89 4.14 7.44 2.78
N ASP A 90 5.07 7.57 3.71
CA ASP A 90 4.74 7.77 5.12
C ASP A 90 4.21 9.17 5.38
N GLU A 91 4.80 10.20 4.76
CA GLU A 91 4.27 11.57 4.75
C GLU A 91 2.84 11.61 4.17
N MET A 92 2.60 10.93 3.04
CA MET A 92 1.27 10.80 2.45
C MET A 92 0.27 10.14 3.42
N ASN A 93 0.69 9.11 4.15
CA ASN A 93 -0.17 8.41 5.11
C ASN A 93 -0.51 9.30 6.32
N GLN A 94 0.45 10.10 6.80
CA GLN A 94 0.20 11.09 7.85
C GLN A 94 -0.83 12.13 7.39
N LEU A 95 -0.65 12.72 6.22
CA LEU A 95 -1.60 13.69 5.66
C LEU A 95 -3.00 13.09 5.47
N LYS A 96 -3.09 11.82 5.04
CA LYS A 96 -4.38 11.10 4.91
C LYS A 96 -5.04 10.82 6.24
N SER A 97 -4.26 10.54 7.30
CA SER A 97 -4.82 10.29 8.63
C SER A 97 -5.53 11.53 9.18
N ARG A 98 -4.96 12.72 8.97
CA ARG A 98 -5.52 14.01 9.37
C ARG A 98 -6.79 14.41 8.61
N ILE A 99 -7.01 13.90 7.39
CA ILE A 99 -8.27 14.10 6.63
C ILE A 99 -9.39 13.20 7.17
N ARG A 100 -9.02 12.07 7.79
CA ARG A 100 -9.98 11.05 8.26
C ARG A 100 -10.50 11.34 9.67
N GLU A 101 -9.71 12.06 10.47
CA GLU A 101 -10.15 12.67 11.74
C GLU A 101 -11.12 13.85 11.47
#